data_AF-A0A9P4G931-F1
#
_entry.id   AF-A0A9P4G931-F1
#
_cell.length_a   1.000
_cell.length_b   1.000
_cell.length_c   1.000
_cell.angle_alpha   90.00
_cell.angle_beta   90.00
_cell.angle_gamma   90.00
#
_symmetry.space_group_name_H-M   'P 1'
#
loop_
_entity.id
_entity.type
_entity.pdbx_description
1 polymer ?
#
loop_
_entity_poly.entity_id
_entity_poly.type
_entity_poly.pdbx_seq_one_letter_code
_entity_poly.pdbx_strand_id
1 'polypeptide(L)'
;MAPLCYQQLDEARELTEQQLSQVLLDRNTELSQLTHQRKYSTVLNAHNIWAPQLYDAILRYATAANLTVVSRVLKLPREIRDTIYTHLWDSGGQQDFQRDLLYWWEHFDQPWVIRGIHPCESFGKTGATDLKPPYFVDQAFFGADFAREVLVRLQDTVGKDLRPCERNPIAEFSLIDASIEAFVKKDAFGVGKTMEELVRNLDLRINFQCDNHMSSELARQNHIAELEEGITALLSIPYSDRITIHDGQMKQLSSRPRIITLVIRQECAIDISVSLVPILRLVARARKGLSRTGFTMKILYHNDEIGLKILFEEDVWAWSDKDWKTNLKEKNSCKVDAEEWDLEKQAIVWEHVRNVVFNVKDDGA
;
A
#
# COMPACT_ATOMS: atom_id res chain seq x y z
N MET A 1 25.02 20.87 -3.88
CA MET A 1 25.82 20.04 -4.80
C MET A 1 26.47 20.94 -5.83
N ALA A 2 27.78 20.79 -6.09
CA ALA A 2 28.42 21.43 -7.24
C ALA A 2 27.81 20.85 -8.54
N PRO A 3 27.62 21.65 -9.60
CA PRO A 3 27.02 21.15 -10.83
C PRO A 3 27.99 20.17 -11.50
N LEU A 4 27.62 18.90 -11.55
CA LEU A 4 28.28 17.91 -12.42
C LEU A 4 28.23 18.44 -13.86
N CYS A 5 29.38 18.42 -14.54
CA CYS A 5 29.46 18.78 -15.95
C CYS A 5 28.71 17.72 -16.76
N TYR A 6 27.89 18.12 -17.75
CA TYR A 6 27.12 17.16 -18.54
C TYR A 6 28.03 16.13 -19.25
N GLN A 7 29.24 16.54 -19.64
CA GLN A 7 30.25 15.63 -20.19
C GLN A 7 30.57 14.47 -19.22
N GLN A 8 30.68 14.74 -17.91
CA GLN A 8 30.96 13.71 -16.92
C GLN A 8 29.80 12.71 -16.75
N LEU A 9 28.56 13.16 -16.96
CA LEU A 9 27.39 12.29 -16.91
C LEU A 9 27.29 11.40 -18.16
N ASP A 10 27.58 11.97 -19.33
CA ASP A 10 27.60 11.22 -20.59
C ASP A 10 28.74 10.19 -20.59
N GLU A 11 29.94 10.58 -20.11
CA GLU A 11 31.07 9.66 -19.89
C GLU A 11 30.72 8.53 -18.91
N ALA A 12 30.03 8.84 -17.80
CA ALA A 12 29.60 7.83 -16.83
C ALA A 12 28.58 6.85 -17.44
N ARG A 13 27.66 7.34 -18.28
CA ARG A 13 26.72 6.49 -19.00
C ARG A 13 27.46 5.56 -19.95
N GLU A 14 28.38 6.07 -20.77
CA GLU A 14 29.17 5.25 -21.70
C GLU A 14 30.01 4.20 -20.96
N LEU A 15 30.65 4.57 -19.84
CA LEU A 15 31.42 3.65 -19.02
C LEU A 15 30.55 2.52 -18.46
N THR A 16 29.39 2.85 -17.89
CA THR A 16 28.48 1.84 -17.32
C THR A 16 27.84 0.96 -18.38
N GLU A 17 27.58 1.48 -19.58
CA GLU A 17 27.12 0.71 -20.73
C GLU A 17 28.17 -0.30 -21.19
N GLN A 18 29.45 0.11 -21.27
CA GLN A 18 30.56 -0.78 -21.58
C GLN A 18 30.72 -1.87 -20.50
N GLN A 19 30.61 -1.51 -19.23
CA GLN A 19 30.67 -2.47 -18.12
C GLN A 19 29.54 -3.49 -18.18
N LEU A 20 28.29 -3.05 -18.40
CA LEU A 20 27.14 -3.94 -18.56
C LEU A 20 27.34 -4.89 -19.75
N SER A 21 27.79 -4.35 -20.89
CA SER A 21 28.09 -5.14 -22.08
C SER A 21 29.17 -6.20 -21.80
N GLN A 22 30.23 -5.83 -21.10
CA GLN A 22 31.30 -6.76 -20.75
C GLN A 22 30.81 -7.87 -19.81
N VAL A 23 30.05 -7.53 -18.76
CA VAL A 23 29.47 -8.52 -17.84
C VAL A 23 28.56 -9.51 -18.57
N LEU A 24 27.76 -9.02 -19.53
CA LEU A 24 26.92 -9.88 -20.37
C LEU A 24 27.75 -10.81 -21.26
N LEU A 25 28.83 -10.31 -21.86
CA LEU A 25 29.75 -11.09 -22.69
C LEU A 25 30.49 -12.17 -21.88
N ASP A 26 31.04 -11.80 -20.73
CA ASP A 26 31.79 -12.72 -19.86
C ASP A 26 30.88 -13.85 -19.35
N ARG A 27 29.69 -13.49 -18.85
CA ARG A 27 28.67 -14.45 -18.43
C ARG A 27 28.30 -15.41 -19.56
N ASN A 28 28.01 -14.89 -20.75
CA ASN A 28 27.62 -15.74 -21.88
C ASN A 28 28.76 -16.66 -22.32
N THR A 29 30.01 -16.17 -22.29
CA THR A 29 31.21 -16.95 -22.59
C THR A 29 31.39 -18.08 -21.60
N GLU A 30 31.35 -17.81 -20.29
CA GLU A 30 31.51 -18.82 -19.26
C GLU A 30 30.37 -19.84 -19.28
N LEU A 31 29.11 -19.39 -19.39
CA LEU A 31 27.97 -20.31 -19.49
C LEU A 31 28.06 -21.20 -20.73
N SER A 32 28.52 -20.66 -21.87
CA SER A 32 28.72 -21.45 -23.10
C SER A 32 29.78 -22.55 -22.93
N GLN A 33 30.87 -22.27 -22.21
CA GLN A 33 31.91 -23.25 -21.89
C GLN A 33 31.39 -24.34 -20.94
N LEU A 34 30.56 -23.95 -19.97
CA LEU A 34 29.97 -24.86 -18.99
C LEU A 34 28.87 -25.75 -19.58
N THR A 35 28.18 -25.35 -20.65
CA THR A 35 27.21 -26.21 -21.35
C THR A 35 27.81 -27.52 -21.87
N HIS A 36 29.13 -27.58 -22.09
CA HIS A 36 29.84 -28.80 -22.46
C HIS A 36 30.09 -29.74 -21.26
N GLN A 37 30.10 -29.22 -20.03
CA GLN A 37 30.25 -29.96 -18.78
C GLN A 37 28.86 -30.19 -18.16
N ARG A 38 28.17 -31.26 -18.57
CA ARG A 38 26.73 -31.58 -18.35
C ARG A 38 26.19 -31.61 -16.89
N LYS A 39 26.91 -31.18 -15.86
CA LYS A 39 26.41 -31.17 -14.48
C LYS A 39 25.63 -29.89 -14.20
N TYR A 40 24.32 -30.03 -14.00
CA TYR A 40 23.40 -28.95 -13.63
C TYR A 40 23.91 -28.08 -12.47
N SER A 41 24.53 -28.69 -11.45
CA SER A 41 25.07 -27.99 -10.29
C SER A 41 26.18 -26.99 -10.63
N THR A 42 27.02 -27.27 -11.63
CA THR A 42 28.10 -26.37 -12.06
C THR A 42 27.53 -25.12 -12.74
N VAL A 43 26.52 -25.31 -13.60
CA VAL A 43 25.85 -24.21 -14.31
C VAL A 43 25.06 -23.33 -13.32
N LEU A 44 24.39 -23.96 -12.34
CA LEU A 44 23.67 -23.23 -11.29
C LEU A 44 24.61 -22.41 -10.39
N ASN A 45 25.78 -22.96 -10.03
CA ASN A 45 26.78 -22.23 -9.27
C ASN A 45 27.32 -21.01 -10.03
N ALA A 46 27.64 -21.16 -11.32
CA ALA A 46 28.06 -20.04 -12.16
C ALA A 46 26.96 -18.96 -12.26
N HIS A 47 25.70 -19.37 -12.46
CA HIS A 47 24.57 -18.44 -12.48
C HIS A 47 24.44 -17.65 -11.16
N ASN A 48 24.59 -18.31 -10.01
CA ASN A 48 24.52 -17.66 -8.70
C ASN A 48 25.67 -16.67 -8.46
N ILE A 49 26.84 -16.88 -9.08
CA ILE A 49 27.99 -15.95 -9.02
C ILE A 49 27.75 -14.71 -9.89
N TRP A 50 27.18 -14.91 -11.08
CA TRP A 50 26.92 -13.83 -12.04
C TRP A 50 25.68 -13.00 -11.71
N ALA A 51 24.68 -13.58 -11.02
CA ALA A 51 23.43 -12.91 -10.74
C ALA A 51 23.58 -11.55 -10.02
N PRO A 52 24.39 -11.42 -8.96
CA PRO A 52 24.62 -10.14 -8.29
C PRO A 52 25.36 -9.16 -9.20
N GLN A 53 26.38 -9.62 -9.93
CA GLN A 53 27.20 -8.75 -10.80
C GLN A 53 26.38 -8.16 -11.94
N LEU A 54 25.50 -8.96 -12.55
CA LEU A 54 24.60 -8.50 -13.60
C LEU A 54 23.54 -7.53 -13.06
N TYR A 55 22.98 -7.82 -11.88
CA TYR A 55 22.04 -6.92 -11.21
C TYR A 55 22.67 -5.54 -10.96
N ASP A 56 23.87 -5.52 -10.38
CA ASP A 56 24.59 -4.28 -10.09
C ASP A 56 24.95 -3.51 -11.36
N ALA A 57 25.36 -4.20 -12.43
CA ALA A 57 25.67 -3.57 -13.71
C ALA A 57 24.41 -2.95 -14.36
N ILE A 58 23.27 -3.64 -14.32
CA ILE A 58 21.99 -3.12 -14.82
C ILE A 58 21.59 -1.88 -14.04
N LEU A 59 21.64 -1.93 -12.70
CA LEU A 59 21.32 -0.78 -11.86
C LEU A 59 22.21 0.41 -12.19
N ARG A 60 23.54 0.23 -12.21
CA ARG A 60 24.49 1.32 -12.51
C ARG A 60 24.23 1.96 -13.86
N TYR A 61 24.00 1.15 -14.89
CA TYR A 61 23.67 1.66 -16.22
C TYR A 61 22.33 2.42 -16.21
N ALA A 62 21.29 1.86 -15.61
CA ALA A 62 19.98 2.50 -15.54
C ALA A 62 20.04 3.83 -14.77
N THR A 63 20.76 3.90 -13.65
CA THR A 63 21.00 5.15 -12.94
C THR A 63 21.73 6.16 -13.83
N ALA A 64 22.86 5.78 -14.44
CA ALA A 64 23.66 6.67 -15.27
C ALA A 64 22.89 7.17 -16.51
N ALA A 65 22.11 6.31 -17.15
CA ALA A 65 21.28 6.65 -18.29
C ALA A 65 20.22 7.71 -17.95
N ASN A 66 19.66 7.68 -16.74
CA ASN A 66 18.64 8.61 -16.30
C ASN A 66 19.22 9.91 -15.71
N LEU A 67 20.42 9.87 -15.12
CA LEU A 67 21.02 11.03 -14.43
C LEU A 67 21.18 12.27 -15.32
N THR A 68 21.49 12.11 -16.61
CA THR A 68 21.56 13.25 -17.55
C THR A 68 20.20 13.95 -17.68
N VAL A 69 19.11 13.18 -17.82
CA VAL A 69 17.74 13.73 -17.91
C VAL A 69 17.35 14.37 -16.59
N VAL A 70 17.56 13.67 -15.47
CA VAL A 70 17.27 14.16 -14.12
C VAL A 70 17.99 15.49 -13.84
N SER A 71 19.29 15.57 -14.13
CA SER A 71 20.10 16.78 -13.92
C SER A 71 19.56 17.96 -14.74
N ARG A 72 19.11 17.72 -15.97
CA ARG A 72 18.49 18.75 -16.81
C ARG A 72 17.15 19.19 -16.22
N VAL A 73 16.29 18.25 -15.82
CA VAL A 73 14.99 18.57 -15.22
C VAL A 73 15.16 19.38 -13.95
N LEU A 74 16.02 18.97 -13.02
CA LEU A 74 16.24 19.65 -11.74
C LEU A 74 16.78 21.08 -11.88
N LYS A 75 17.42 21.42 -13.01
CA LYS A 75 17.89 22.78 -13.31
C LYS A 75 16.81 23.70 -13.89
N LEU A 76 15.67 23.16 -14.32
CA LEU A 76 14.57 23.96 -14.84
C LEU A 76 13.88 24.74 -13.71
N PRO A 77 13.23 25.88 -14.01
CA PRO A 77 12.32 26.56 -13.09
C PRO A 77 11.25 25.61 -12.53
N ARG A 78 10.83 25.86 -11.29
CA ARG A 78 9.94 24.94 -10.54
C ARG A 78 8.64 24.67 -11.29
N GLU A 79 8.08 25.68 -11.93
CA GLU A 79 6.83 25.61 -12.66
C GLU A 79 6.91 24.61 -13.81
N ILE A 80 8.03 24.59 -14.53
CA ILE A 80 8.27 23.65 -15.64
C ILE A 80 8.46 22.23 -15.09
N ARG A 81 9.17 22.07 -13.96
CA ARG A 81 9.34 20.77 -13.32
C ARG A 81 8.00 20.18 -12.88
N ASP A 82 7.14 20.99 -12.26
CA ASP A 82 5.80 20.56 -11.83
C ASP A 82 4.92 20.13 -13.02
N THR A 83 5.04 20.78 -14.18
CA THR A 83 4.40 20.35 -15.42
C THR A 83 4.93 18.98 -15.87
N ILE A 84 6.25 18.78 -15.89
CA ILE A 84 6.86 17.49 -16.24
C ILE A 84 6.37 16.39 -15.29
N TYR A 85 6.40 16.64 -13.99
CA TYR A 85 5.95 15.68 -12.99
C TYR A 85 4.47 15.34 -13.12
N THR A 86 3.61 16.32 -13.44
CA THR A 86 2.20 16.02 -13.74
C THR A 86 2.07 15.11 -14.95
N HIS A 87 2.84 15.35 -16.02
CA HIS A 87 2.80 14.49 -17.21
C HIS A 87 3.30 13.06 -16.94
N LEU A 88 4.23 12.85 -16.00
CA LEU A 88 4.65 11.49 -15.60
C LEU A 88 3.49 10.71 -14.98
N TRP A 89 2.58 11.39 -14.28
CA TRP A 89 1.42 10.77 -13.63
C TRP A 89 0.17 10.71 -14.51
N ASP A 90 0.09 11.55 -15.55
CA ASP A 90 -1.00 11.66 -16.50
C ASP A 90 -0.62 11.02 -17.84
N SER A 91 -0.11 9.79 -17.80
CA SER A 91 0.20 9.05 -19.01
C SER A 91 -1.11 8.75 -19.74
N GLY A 92 -1.47 9.57 -20.72
CA GLY A 92 -2.69 9.42 -21.56
C GLY A 92 -2.77 8.15 -22.41
N GLY A 93 -2.18 7.04 -21.95
CA GLY A 93 -2.24 5.70 -22.52
C GLY A 93 -3.05 4.73 -21.64
N GLN A 94 -2.81 3.42 -21.82
CA GLN A 94 -3.52 2.33 -21.12
C GLN A 94 -3.02 2.07 -19.68
N GLN A 95 -1.91 2.68 -19.27
CA GLN A 95 -1.31 2.51 -17.94
C GLN A 95 -1.68 3.67 -17.01
N ASP A 96 -2.07 3.32 -15.78
CA ASP A 96 -2.40 4.26 -14.72
C ASP A 96 -1.34 4.13 -13.62
N PHE A 97 -0.27 4.93 -13.74
CA PHE A 97 0.87 4.88 -12.83
C PHE A 97 0.50 5.26 -11.39
N GLN A 98 -0.53 6.10 -11.20
CA GLN A 98 -0.99 6.44 -9.86
C GLN A 98 -1.61 5.22 -9.20
N ARG A 99 -2.53 4.55 -9.90
CA ARG A 99 -3.12 3.29 -9.44
C ARG A 99 -2.03 2.25 -9.20
N ASP A 100 -1.11 2.07 -10.13
CA ASP A 100 -0.08 1.04 -10.02
C ASP A 100 0.83 1.30 -8.79
N LEU A 101 1.16 2.55 -8.50
CA LEU A 101 1.86 2.91 -7.25
C LEU A 101 1.02 2.55 -6.02
N LEU A 102 -0.24 2.97 -5.99
CA LEU A 102 -1.12 2.79 -4.83
C LEU A 102 -1.41 1.31 -4.53
N TYR A 103 -1.45 0.45 -5.55
CA TYR A 103 -1.70 -0.98 -5.38
C TYR A 103 -0.43 -1.80 -5.10
N TRP A 104 0.71 -1.43 -5.68
CA TRP A 104 1.91 -2.29 -5.69
C TRP A 104 3.09 -1.74 -4.89
N TRP A 105 2.92 -0.67 -4.11
CA TRP A 105 4.00 -0.02 -3.35
C TRP A 105 4.82 -0.97 -2.46
N GLU A 106 4.25 -2.06 -1.97
CA GLU A 106 4.99 -3.05 -1.16
C GLU A 106 6.08 -3.75 -1.95
N HIS A 107 5.95 -3.81 -3.28
CA HIS A 107 6.88 -4.45 -4.19
C HIS A 107 8.13 -3.62 -4.52
N PHE A 108 8.30 -2.41 -3.96
CA PHE A 108 9.55 -1.63 -4.11
C PHE A 108 10.77 -2.34 -3.53
N ASP A 109 10.60 -3.16 -2.47
CA ASP A 109 11.72 -3.90 -1.87
C ASP A 109 12.13 -5.11 -2.71
N GLN A 110 11.26 -5.52 -3.65
CA GLN A 110 11.55 -6.67 -4.49
C GLN A 110 12.52 -6.24 -5.60
N PRO A 111 13.55 -7.05 -5.88
CA PRO A 111 14.47 -6.77 -6.98
C PRO A 111 13.74 -6.46 -8.28
N TRP A 112 14.23 -5.45 -9.00
CA TRP A 112 13.73 -5.12 -10.35
C TRP A 112 14.03 -6.21 -11.38
N VAL A 113 15.06 -7.02 -11.10
CA VAL A 113 15.43 -8.17 -11.93
C VAL A 113 15.29 -9.42 -11.08
N ILE A 114 14.35 -10.29 -11.47
CA ILE A 114 14.15 -11.58 -10.82
C ILE A 114 15.31 -12.50 -11.22
N ARG A 115 15.92 -13.13 -10.22
CA ARG A 115 16.91 -14.19 -10.43
C ARG A 115 16.16 -15.42 -10.89
N GLY A 116 16.35 -15.84 -12.14
CA GLY A 116 15.81 -17.10 -12.63
C GLY A 116 16.23 -18.24 -11.69
N ILE A 117 15.30 -19.15 -11.37
CA ILE A 117 15.56 -20.32 -10.52
C ILE A 117 16.33 -21.36 -11.35
N HIS A 118 16.13 -21.34 -12.66
CA HIS A 118 16.83 -22.19 -13.61
C HIS A 118 17.89 -21.41 -14.42
N PRO A 119 19.07 -21.98 -14.71
CA PRO A 119 20.08 -21.34 -15.57
C PRO A 119 19.61 -21.03 -17.01
N CYS A 120 18.51 -21.65 -17.43
CA CYS A 120 17.87 -21.43 -18.74
C CYS A 120 16.79 -20.33 -18.70
N GLU A 121 16.42 -19.88 -17.50
CA GLU A 121 15.57 -18.71 -17.33
C GLU A 121 16.46 -17.48 -17.39
N SER A 122 16.27 -16.67 -18.43
CA SER A 122 16.97 -15.41 -18.61
C SER A 122 16.66 -14.45 -17.47
N PHE A 123 17.66 -13.68 -17.05
CA PHE A 123 17.43 -12.42 -16.35
C PHE A 123 16.45 -11.58 -17.18
N GLY A 124 15.41 -11.04 -16.54
CA GLY A 124 14.40 -10.25 -17.24
C GLY A 124 13.21 -11.04 -17.80
N LYS A 125 13.02 -12.31 -17.43
CA LYS A 125 11.64 -12.85 -17.40
C LYS A 125 10.96 -12.23 -16.19
N THR A 126 10.36 -11.11 -16.47
CA THR A 126 9.31 -10.53 -15.67
C THR A 126 8.24 -11.68 -15.57
N GLY A 127 7.93 -12.11 -14.33
CA GLY A 127 7.04 -13.25 -14.08
C GLY A 127 5.61 -12.93 -14.51
N ALA A 128 4.70 -13.91 -14.59
CA ALA A 128 3.33 -13.69 -15.10
C ALA A 128 2.46 -12.63 -14.35
N THR A 129 2.98 -11.97 -13.31
CA THR A 129 2.34 -10.95 -12.49
C THR A 129 3.20 -9.68 -12.31
N ASP A 130 3.88 -9.20 -13.35
CA ASP A 130 4.85 -8.06 -13.35
C ASP A 130 4.31 -6.67 -13.03
N LEU A 131 3.47 -6.58 -12.02
CA LEU A 131 2.94 -5.34 -11.52
C LEU A 131 3.97 -4.78 -10.55
N LYS A 132 4.82 -3.92 -11.10
CA LYS A 132 5.78 -3.12 -10.34
C LYS A 132 5.24 -1.70 -10.22
N PRO A 133 5.54 -1.02 -9.11
CA PRO A 133 5.38 0.41 -9.03
C PRO A 133 6.11 1.15 -10.15
N PRO A 134 5.76 2.41 -10.43
CA PRO A 134 6.47 3.21 -11.43
C PRO A 134 7.95 3.42 -11.07
N TYR A 135 8.85 3.00 -11.96
CA TYR A 135 10.30 3.07 -11.77
C TYR A 135 10.84 4.50 -11.60
N PHE A 136 10.11 5.53 -12.04
CA PHE A 136 10.54 6.93 -11.95
C PHE A 136 10.46 7.54 -10.54
N VAL A 137 9.81 6.85 -9.58
CA VAL A 137 9.84 7.24 -8.16
C VAL A 137 10.84 6.43 -7.34
N ASP A 138 11.61 5.53 -7.98
CA ASP A 138 12.68 4.79 -7.32
C ASP A 138 13.98 5.62 -7.34
N GLN A 139 14.51 5.93 -6.15
CA GLN A 139 15.75 6.68 -6.01
C GLN A 139 16.97 5.96 -6.60
N ALA A 140 16.94 4.63 -6.72
CA ALA A 140 18.03 3.87 -7.34
C ALA A 140 18.16 4.22 -8.83
N PHE A 141 17.05 4.55 -9.50
CA PHE A 141 17.07 4.90 -10.93
C PHE A 141 17.17 6.39 -11.18
N PHE A 142 16.42 7.21 -10.45
CA PHE A 142 16.29 8.65 -10.74
C PHE A 142 16.97 9.56 -9.71
N GLY A 143 17.54 9.00 -8.64
CA GLY A 143 18.12 9.75 -7.55
C GLY A 143 17.07 10.31 -6.59
N ALA A 144 17.48 10.50 -5.33
CA ALA A 144 16.58 10.85 -4.23
C ALA A 144 15.86 12.19 -4.43
N ASP A 145 16.55 13.22 -4.93
CA ASP A 145 15.96 14.55 -5.08
C ASP A 145 14.84 14.57 -6.12
N PHE A 146 15.03 13.90 -7.26
CA PHE A 146 14.01 13.79 -8.30
C PHE A 146 12.82 12.97 -7.83
N ALA A 147 13.07 11.77 -7.29
CA ALA A 147 12.02 10.89 -6.77
C ALA A 147 11.17 11.59 -5.70
N ARG A 148 11.82 12.34 -4.79
CA ARG A 148 11.14 13.16 -3.77
C ARG A 148 10.25 14.23 -4.42
N GLU A 149 10.76 15.02 -5.37
CA GLU A 149 9.96 16.06 -6.03
C GLU A 149 8.75 15.48 -6.78
N VAL A 150 8.91 14.33 -7.45
CA VAL A 150 7.83 13.63 -8.16
C VAL A 150 6.76 13.11 -7.20
N LEU A 151 7.17 12.52 -6.06
CA LEU A 151 6.25 12.05 -5.03
C LEU A 151 5.53 13.20 -4.31
N VAL A 152 6.19 14.34 -4.11
CA VAL A 152 5.52 15.57 -3.62
C VAL A 152 4.47 16.03 -4.62
N ARG A 153 4.78 16.02 -5.93
CA ARG A 153 3.79 16.37 -6.94
C ARG A 153 2.57 15.44 -6.90
N LEU A 154 2.80 14.13 -6.74
CA LEU A 154 1.72 13.16 -6.60
C LEU A 154 0.89 13.44 -5.34
N GLN A 155 1.53 13.67 -4.20
CA GLN A 155 0.84 14.00 -2.94
C GLN A 155 -0.10 15.20 -3.11
N ASP A 156 0.34 16.22 -3.86
CA ASP A 156 -0.47 17.39 -4.14
C ASP A 156 -1.67 17.09 -5.04
N THR A 157 -1.62 16.05 -5.88
CA THR A 157 -2.70 15.71 -6.83
C THR A 157 -3.60 14.59 -6.36
N VAL A 158 -3.09 13.64 -5.58
CA VAL A 158 -3.85 12.51 -5.05
C VAL A 158 -4.96 13.01 -4.15
N GLY A 159 -6.19 12.58 -4.43
CA GLY A 159 -7.39 13.01 -3.70
C GLY A 159 -8.02 14.32 -4.19
N LYS A 160 -7.44 15.03 -5.17
CA LYS A 160 -8.12 16.13 -5.86
C LYS A 160 -9.25 15.57 -6.73
N ASP A 161 -10.49 15.71 -6.28
CA ASP A 161 -11.66 15.27 -7.05
C ASP A 161 -12.23 16.42 -7.88
N LEU A 162 -12.21 16.27 -9.20
CA LEU A 162 -12.70 17.26 -10.19
C LEU A 162 -14.21 17.16 -10.45
N ARG A 163 -14.99 16.40 -9.65
CA ARG A 163 -16.42 16.21 -9.92
C ARG A 163 -17.31 17.26 -9.24
N PRO A 164 -18.38 17.73 -9.93
CA PRO A 164 -19.38 18.61 -9.32
C PRO A 164 -20.14 17.88 -8.19
N CYS A 165 -20.46 18.65 -7.15
CA CYS A 165 -21.24 18.25 -5.98
C CYS A 165 -22.50 17.43 -6.30
N GLU A 166 -22.69 16.34 -5.55
CA GLU A 166 -23.98 15.91 -4.96
C GLU A 166 -23.82 14.68 -4.05
N ARG A 167 -22.76 13.88 -4.26
CA ARG A 167 -22.32 12.83 -3.34
C ARG A 167 -20.82 12.97 -3.18
N ASN A 168 -20.31 13.15 -1.96
CA ASN A 168 -18.87 13.20 -1.69
C ASN A 168 -18.20 12.01 -2.37
N PRO A 169 -17.43 12.20 -3.44
CA PRO A 169 -16.72 11.09 -4.02
C PRO A 169 -15.63 10.65 -3.04
N ILE A 170 -15.70 9.39 -2.63
CA ILE A 170 -14.78 8.82 -1.65
C ILE A 170 -13.55 8.34 -2.43
N ALA A 171 -12.57 9.22 -2.57
CA ALA A 171 -11.21 8.82 -2.91
C ALA A 171 -10.63 8.14 -1.66
N GLU A 172 -10.55 6.82 -1.69
CA GLU A 172 -10.19 5.95 -0.57
C GLU A 172 -8.92 5.17 -0.89
N PHE A 173 -8.03 5.04 0.09
CA PHE A 173 -6.91 4.11 0.04
C PHE A 173 -7.25 2.87 0.89
N SER A 174 -7.18 1.69 0.28
CA SER A 174 -7.47 0.43 0.96
C SER A 174 -6.19 -0.30 1.35
N LEU A 175 -6.11 -0.69 2.62
CA LEU A 175 -5.05 -1.51 3.19
C LEU A 175 -5.62 -2.85 3.63
N ILE A 176 -4.79 -3.88 3.54
CA ILE A 176 -4.97 -5.14 4.27
C ILE A 176 -4.21 -5.05 5.59
N ASP A 177 -4.62 -5.87 6.54
CA ASP A 177 -4.20 -5.81 7.93
C ASP A 177 -2.70 -6.09 8.16
N ALA A 178 -2.11 -7.03 7.43
CA ALA A 178 -0.67 -7.33 7.48
C ALA A 178 0.23 -6.17 7.04
N SER A 179 -0.32 -5.20 6.30
CA SER A 179 0.43 -4.09 5.69
C SER A 179 0.46 -2.82 6.54
N ILE A 180 -0.27 -2.78 7.66
CA ILE A 180 -0.50 -1.54 8.42
C ILE A 180 0.80 -0.93 8.93
N GLU A 181 1.69 -1.73 9.53
CA GLU A 181 2.94 -1.19 10.05
C GLU A 181 3.83 -0.64 8.94
N ALA A 182 4.00 -1.41 7.86
CA ALA A 182 4.79 -0.98 6.71
C ALA A 182 4.21 0.31 6.10
N PHE A 183 2.90 0.42 5.98
CA PHE A 183 2.23 1.63 5.47
C PHE A 183 2.61 2.89 6.26
N VAL A 184 2.69 2.78 7.59
CA VAL A 184 2.98 3.91 8.49
C VAL A 184 4.47 4.19 8.61
N LYS A 185 5.30 3.16 8.79
CA LYS A 185 6.71 3.33 9.20
C LYS A 185 7.71 3.15 8.08
N LYS A 186 7.37 2.41 7.02
CA LYS A 186 8.32 2.05 5.98
C LYS A 186 8.50 3.21 5.02
N ASP A 187 9.75 3.64 4.86
CA ASP A 187 10.18 4.49 3.75
C ASP A 187 10.33 3.63 2.50
N ALA A 188 9.19 3.23 1.90
CA ALA A 188 9.16 2.33 0.76
C ALA A 188 9.88 2.89 -0.48
N PHE A 189 10.09 4.20 -0.53
CA PHE A 189 10.76 4.90 -1.63
C PHE A 189 12.23 5.20 -1.32
N GLY A 190 12.65 5.03 -0.06
CA GLY A 190 13.98 5.36 0.45
C GLY A 190 14.33 6.85 0.37
N VAL A 191 13.34 7.74 0.29
CA VAL A 191 13.54 9.20 0.19
C VAL A 191 13.03 9.97 1.42
N GLY A 192 12.81 9.26 2.52
CA GLY A 192 12.29 9.78 3.78
C GLY A 192 10.80 10.11 3.71
N LYS A 193 10.00 9.33 2.96
CA LYS A 193 8.56 9.53 2.84
C LYS A 193 7.82 8.19 2.94
N THR A 194 6.81 8.13 3.79
CA THR A 194 5.99 6.92 3.98
C THR A 194 4.79 6.92 3.05
N MET A 195 4.15 5.75 2.88
CA MET A 195 2.89 5.70 2.13
C MET A 195 1.78 6.49 2.83
N GLU A 196 1.71 6.43 4.16
CA GLU A 196 0.77 7.22 4.95
C GLU A 196 0.84 8.71 4.58
N GLU A 197 2.05 9.29 4.57
CA GLU A 197 2.26 10.69 4.25
C GLU A 197 1.85 11.01 2.80
N LEU A 198 2.13 10.10 1.87
CA LEU A 198 1.82 10.26 0.45
C LEU A 198 0.31 10.32 0.20
N VAL A 199 -0.48 9.47 0.89
CA VAL A 199 -1.93 9.37 0.70
C VAL A 199 -2.75 10.08 1.77
N ARG A 200 -2.15 10.98 2.55
CA ARG A 200 -2.85 11.73 3.62
C ARG A 200 -4.12 12.46 3.18
N ASN A 201 -4.23 12.78 1.89
CA ASN A 201 -5.40 13.44 1.29
C ASN A 201 -6.54 12.47 0.90
N LEU A 202 -6.37 11.16 1.09
CA LEU A 202 -7.39 10.14 0.87
C LEU A 202 -8.00 9.69 2.19
N ASP A 203 -9.28 9.31 2.18
CA ASP A 203 -9.81 8.54 3.31
C ASP A 203 -9.12 7.17 3.36
N LEU A 204 -9.01 6.61 4.56
CA LEU A 204 -8.30 5.35 4.78
C LEU A 204 -9.31 4.23 5.07
N ARG A 205 -9.13 3.08 4.43
CA ARG A 205 -9.87 1.86 4.72
C ARG A 205 -8.91 0.75 5.07
N ILE A 206 -9.09 0.15 6.23
CA ILE A 206 -8.22 -0.92 6.73
C ILE A 206 -9.06 -2.18 6.85
N ASN A 207 -8.71 -3.23 6.11
CA ASN A 207 -9.44 -4.48 6.08
C ASN A 207 -8.73 -5.50 6.99
N PHE A 208 -9.38 -5.87 8.08
CA PHE A 208 -9.02 -6.96 8.98
C PHE A 208 -9.70 -8.24 8.54
N GLN A 209 -8.93 -9.29 8.28
CA GLN A 209 -9.44 -10.61 7.93
C GLN A 209 -9.44 -11.50 9.18
N CYS A 210 -10.64 -11.85 9.68
CA CYS A 210 -10.78 -12.67 10.89
C CYS A 210 -10.38 -14.13 10.65
N ASP A 211 -10.68 -14.68 9.48
CA ASP A 211 -10.57 -16.12 9.22
C ASP A 211 -9.43 -16.45 8.27
N ASN A 212 -8.29 -15.79 8.46
CA ASN A 212 -7.08 -16.19 7.76
C ASN A 212 -6.86 -17.69 8.07
N HIS A 213 -6.79 -18.56 7.06
CA HIS A 213 -6.73 -20.02 7.20
C HIS A 213 -5.42 -20.46 7.89
N MET A 214 -5.31 -20.17 9.18
CA MET A 214 -4.13 -20.41 9.98
C MET A 214 -4.23 -21.83 10.53
N SER A 215 -3.36 -22.70 10.04
CA SER A 215 -3.34 -24.14 10.37
C SER A 215 -2.96 -24.47 11.82
N SER A 216 -2.59 -23.47 12.63
CA SER A 216 -2.21 -23.66 14.02
C SER A 216 -2.51 -22.45 14.91
N GLU A 217 -2.70 -22.72 16.21
CA GLU A 217 -2.87 -21.71 17.25
C GLU A 217 -1.68 -20.75 17.35
N LEU A 218 -0.45 -21.23 17.13
CA LEU A 218 0.75 -20.39 17.12
C LEU A 218 0.73 -19.38 15.97
N ALA A 219 0.35 -19.81 14.77
CA ALA A 219 0.24 -18.90 13.61
C ALA A 219 -0.81 -17.81 13.86
N ARG A 220 -1.92 -18.17 14.50
CA ARG A 220 -2.95 -17.21 14.92
C ARG A 220 -2.42 -16.19 15.93
N GLN A 221 -1.70 -16.64 16.96
CA GLN A 221 -1.10 -15.76 17.96
C GLN A 221 -0.08 -14.79 17.34
N ASN A 222 0.79 -15.29 16.46
CA ASN A 222 1.74 -14.46 15.73
C ASN A 222 1.04 -13.39 14.88
N HIS A 223 -0.02 -13.79 14.16
CA HIS A 223 -0.80 -12.84 13.37
C HIS A 223 -1.43 -11.75 14.24
N ILE A 224 -2.04 -12.10 15.39
CA ILE A 224 -2.58 -11.10 16.32
C ILE A 224 -1.48 -10.17 16.85
N ALA A 225 -0.29 -10.68 17.14
CA ALA A 225 0.84 -9.85 17.57
C ALA A 225 1.30 -8.87 16.47
N GLU A 226 1.40 -9.33 15.22
CA GLU A 226 1.69 -8.46 14.05
C GLU A 226 0.63 -7.36 13.90
N LEU A 227 -0.64 -7.69 14.10
CA LEU A 227 -1.72 -6.71 14.08
C LEU A 227 -1.63 -5.73 15.26
N GLU A 228 -1.21 -6.16 16.45
CA GLU A 228 -0.95 -5.27 17.59
C GLU A 228 0.15 -4.24 17.28
N GLU A 229 1.21 -4.66 16.61
CA GLU A 229 2.29 -3.79 16.12
C GLU A 229 1.76 -2.82 15.06
N GLY A 230 0.98 -3.31 14.10
CA GLY A 230 0.29 -2.52 13.09
C GLY A 230 -0.63 -1.46 13.70
N ILE A 231 -1.49 -1.82 14.65
CA ILE A 231 -2.35 -0.86 15.36
C ILE A 231 -1.51 0.15 16.15
N THR A 232 -0.43 -0.27 16.80
CA THR A 232 0.46 0.64 17.52
C THR A 232 1.09 1.66 16.58
N ALA A 233 1.52 1.24 15.39
CA ALA A 233 1.99 2.13 14.33
C ALA A 233 0.86 3.08 13.88
N LEU A 234 -0.32 2.55 13.58
CA LEU A 234 -1.48 3.33 13.15
C LEU A 234 -1.85 4.43 14.16
N LEU A 235 -1.77 4.15 15.45
CA LEU A 235 -2.04 5.14 16.50
C LEU A 235 -1.01 6.28 16.56
N SER A 236 0.14 6.13 15.93
CA SER A 236 1.17 7.17 15.84
C SER A 236 1.00 8.14 14.67
N ILE A 237 0.05 7.88 13.76
CA ILE A 237 -0.17 8.78 12.62
C ILE A 237 -0.64 10.15 13.12
N PRO A 238 -0.11 11.26 12.58
CA PRO A 238 -0.54 12.59 12.96
C PRO A 238 -1.95 12.87 12.43
N TYR A 239 -2.72 13.67 13.19
CA TYR A 239 -3.99 14.20 12.70
C TYR A 239 -3.80 14.88 11.33
N SER A 240 -4.70 14.58 10.39
CA SER A 240 -4.72 15.19 9.06
C SER A 240 -6.13 15.51 8.60
N ASP A 241 -6.28 16.71 8.04
CA ASP A 241 -7.49 17.10 7.31
C ASP A 241 -7.39 16.62 5.86
N ARG A 242 -8.50 16.06 5.36
CA ARG A 242 -8.70 15.86 3.93
C ARG A 242 -9.09 17.20 3.31
N ILE A 243 -8.27 17.67 2.38
CA ILE A 243 -8.54 18.86 1.58
C ILE A 243 -9.19 18.43 0.27
N THR A 244 -10.41 18.91 0.03
CA THR A 244 -11.11 18.72 -1.24
C THR A 244 -11.11 20.06 -1.99
N ILE A 245 -10.69 20.03 -3.26
CA ILE A 245 -10.73 21.18 -4.15
C ILE A 245 -11.83 20.93 -5.16
N HIS A 246 -12.94 21.64 -5.05
CA HIS A 246 -14.01 21.55 -6.02
C HIS A 246 -13.66 22.38 -7.25
N ASP A 247 -13.70 21.76 -8.44
CA ASP A 247 -13.59 22.49 -9.70
C ASP A 247 -14.99 22.88 -10.20
N GLY A 248 -15.24 24.18 -10.20
CA GLY A 248 -16.52 24.77 -10.60
C GLY A 248 -16.41 26.29 -10.61
N GLN A 249 -15.54 26.85 -11.47
CA GLN A 249 -15.26 28.29 -11.67
C GLN A 249 -14.76 29.09 -10.45
N MET A 250 -15.15 28.71 -9.24
CA MET A 250 -14.69 29.19 -7.94
C MET A 250 -13.96 28.00 -7.31
N LYS A 251 -12.63 28.01 -7.27
CA LYS A 251 -11.82 26.99 -6.57
C LYS A 251 -12.14 27.03 -5.07
N GLN A 252 -13.24 26.41 -4.66
CA GLN A 252 -13.62 26.33 -3.25
C GLN A 252 -12.85 25.18 -2.61
N LEU A 253 -11.99 25.55 -1.68
CA LEU A 253 -11.29 24.65 -0.78
C LEU A 253 -12.24 24.29 0.37
N SER A 254 -12.56 23.00 0.50
CA SER A 254 -13.22 22.48 1.69
C SER A 254 -12.26 21.55 2.43
N SER A 255 -12.22 21.62 3.75
CA SER A 255 -11.44 20.73 4.60
C SER A 255 -12.37 20.02 5.58
N ARG A 256 -12.07 18.75 5.86
CA ARG A 256 -12.71 17.98 6.91
C ARG A 256 -11.74 16.99 7.53
N PRO A 257 -11.99 16.49 8.75
CA PRO A 257 -11.23 15.37 9.29
C PRO A 257 -11.18 14.21 8.29
N ARG A 258 -10.00 13.60 8.14
CA ARG A 258 -9.84 12.37 7.37
C ARG A 258 -10.69 11.27 8.00
N ILE A 259 -11.43 10.53 7.17
CA ILE A 259 -12.23 9.40 7.63
C ILE A 259 -11.35 8.16 7.59
N ILE A 260 -11.37 7.38 8.67
CA ILE A 260 -10.74 6.06 8.74
C ILE A 260 -11.83 5.02 8.98
N THR A 261 -11.98 4.11 8.02
CA THR A 261 -12.93 3.00 8.08
C THR A 261 -12.19 1.72 8.44
N LEU A 262 -12.49 1.16 9.62
CA LEU A 262 -12.00 -0.15 10.06
C LEU A 262 -12.99 -1.20 9.59
N VAL A 263 -12.58 -2.05 8.67
CA VAL A 263 -13.42 -3.07 8.05
C VAL A 263 -13.05 -4.44 8.60
N ILE A 264 -14.01 -5.12 9.21
CA ILE A 264 -13.86 -6.48 9.72
C ILE A 264 -14.51 -7.41 8.72
N ARG A 265 -13.73 -8.30 8.13
CA ARG A 265 -14.19 -9.32 7.19
C ARG A 265 -14.07 -10.69 7.83
N GLN A 266 -15.18 -11.42 7.84
CA GLN A 266 -15.26 -12.78 8.34
C GLN A 266 -15.91 -13.64 7.25
N GLU A 267 -15.19 -14.63 6.73
CA GLU A 267 -15.67 -15.54 5.69
C GLU A 267 -16.36 -16.79 6.29
N CYS A 268 -15.97 -17.19 7.51
CA CYS A 268 -16.46 -18.39 8.16
C CYS A 268 -16.98 -18.11 9.59
N ALA A 269 -18.19 -18.55 9.89
CA ALA A 269 -18.87 -18.32 11.16
C ALA A 269 -18.71 -19.47 12.17
N ILE A 270 -17.84 -20.45 11.92
CA ILE A 270 -17.69 -21.64 12.79
C ILE A 270 -17.05 -21.29 14.14
N ASP A 271 -16.13 -20.32 14.19
CA ASP A 271 -15.35 -19.98 15.40
C ASP A 271 -15.41 -18.49 15.75
N ILE A 272 -16.59 -17.88 15.67
CA ILE A 272 -16.82 -16.43 15.91
C ILE A 272 -16.08 -15.95 17.17
N SER A 273 -16.24 -16.61 18.32
CA SER A 273 -15.62 -16.13 19.56
C SER A 273 -14.09 -16.18 19.56
N VAL A 274 -13.48 -17.14 18.86
CA VAL A 274 -12.03 -17.36 18.86
C VAL A 274 -11.33 -16.44 17.86
N SER A 275 -11.91 -16.24 16.68
CA SER A 275 -11.33 -15.39 15.62
C SER A 275 -11.75 -13.92 15.73
N LEU A 276 -13.03 -13.63 16.02
CA LEU A 276 -13.57 -12.27 15.98
C LEU A 276 -13.16 -11.42 17.20
N VAL A 277 -13.25 -11.96 18.41
CA VAL A 277 -13.05 -11.18 19.65
C VAL A 277 -11.66 -10.52 19.74
N PRO A 278 -10.55 -11.21 19.42
CA PRO A 278 -9.24 -10.56 19.38
C PRO A 278 -9.19 -9.38 18.39
N ILE A 279 -9.72 -9.55 17.18
CA ILE A 279 -9.79 -8.49 16.17
C ILE A 279 -10.66 -7.32 16.65
N LEU A 280 -11.80 -7.60 17.27
CA LEU A 280 -12.67 -6.55 17.84
C LEU A 280 -11.95 -5.72 18.90
N ARG A 281 -11.11 -6.32 19.75
CA ARG A 281 -10.32 -5.58 20.75
C ARG A 281 -9.31 -4.65 20.09
N LEU A 282 -8.66 -5.10 19.02
CA LEU A 282 -7.74 -4.27 18.23
C LEU A 282 -8.46 -3.11 17.55
N VAL A 283 -9.61 -3.38 16.93
CA VAL A 283 -10.48 -2.37 16.31
C VAL A 283 -10.97 -1.35 17.35
N ALA A 284 -11.38 -1.80 18.54
CA ALA A 284 -11.80 -0.93 19.63
C ALA A 284 -10.67 0.00 20.08
N ARG A 285 -9.45 -0.56 20.25
CA ARG A 285 -8.24 0.20 20.59
C ARG A 285 -7.91 1.25 19.51
N ALA A 286 -7.87 0.83 18.24
CA ALA A 286 -7.59 1.70 17.10
C ALA A 286 -8.60 2.85 17.02
N ARG A 287 -9.90 2.54 17.10
CA ARG A 287 -10.98 3.53 17.11
C ARG A 287 -10.80 4.53 18.25
N LYS A 288 -10.65 4.06 19.48
CA LYS A 288 -10.53 4.93 20.65
C LYS A 288 -9.31 5.86 20.55
N GLY A 289 -8.17 5.33 20.11
CA GLY A 289 -6.95 6.13 19.96
C GLY A 289 -7.05 7.15 18.81
N LEU A 290 -7.52 6.75 17.63
CA LEU A 290 -7.62 7.64 16.47
C LEU A 290 -8.72 8.72 16.66
N SER A 291 -9.86 8.38 17.26
CA SER A 291 -10.90 9.36 17.60
C SER A 291 -10.37 10.42 18.57
N ARG A 292 -9.53 10.05 19.55
CA ARG A 292 -8.90 11.01 20.47
C ARG A 292 -7.94 11.97 19.77
N THR A 293 -7.34 11.54 18.66
CA THR A 293 -6.48 12.36 17.81
C THR A 293 -7.27 13.29 16.87
N GLY A 294 -8.59 13.10 16.74
CA GLY A 294 -9.49 13.96 15.97
C GLY A 294 -10.01 13.34 14.66
N PHE A 295 -9.61 12.12 14.31
CA PHE A 295 -10.11 11.43 13.12
C PHE A 295 -11.60 11.08 13.25
N THR A 296 -12.31 11.10 12.12
CA THR A 296 -13.66 10.52 12.04
C THR A 296 -13.55 9.01 11.81
N MET A 297 -14.14 8.21 12.69
CA MET A 297 -14.01 6.76 12.65
C MET A 297 -15.30 6.12 12.15
N LYS A 298 -15.15 5.10 11.28
CA LYS A 298 -16.24 4.23 10.87
C LYS A 298 -15.84 2.78 11.08
N ILE A 299 -16.81 1.92 11.38
CA ILE A 299 -16.58 0.49 11.53
C ILE A 299 -17.54 -0.24 10.60
N LEU A 300 -17.02 -1.02 9.68
CA LEU A 300 -17.81 -1.85 8.78
C LEU A 300 -17.58 -3.31 9.15
N TYR A 301 -18.63 -4.02 9.54
CA TYR A 301 -18.57 -5.47 9.70
C TYR A 301 -19.18 -6.15 8.47
N HIS A 302 -18.50 -7.17 7.96
CA HIS A 302 -18.94 -7.96 6.82
C HIS A 302 -18.73 -9.46 7.07
N ASN A 303 -19.81 -10.25 6.92
CA ASN A 303 -19.75 -11.70 6.89
C ASN A 303 -20.72 -12.25 5.85
N ASP A 304 -20.16 -12.91 4.82
CA ASP A 304 -20.91 -13.43 3.68
C ASP A 304 -21.71 -14.69 4.04
N GLU A 305 -21.17 -15.58 4.89
CA GLU A 305 -21.82 -16.85 5.28
C GLU A 305 -23.18 -16.61 5.94
N ILE A 306 -23.22 -15.65 6.87
CA ILE A 306 -24.45 -15.33 7.62
C ILE A 306 -25.17 -14.11 7.06
N GLY A 307 -24.83 -13.64 5.86
CA GLY A 307 -25.53 -12.56 5.17
C GLY A 307 -25.56 -11.23 5.94
N LEU A 308 -24.41 -10.80 6.45
CA LEU A 308 -24.32 -9.67 7.38
C LEU A 308 -23.39 -8.56 6.88
N LYS A 309 -23.94 -7.35 6.71
CA LYS A 309 -23.15 -6.19 6.27
C LYS A 309 -23.65 -4.91 6.90
N ILE A 310 -22.93 -4.42 7.91
CA ILE A 310 -23.34 -3.26 8.71
C ILE A 310 -22.22 -2.23 8.83
N LEU A 311 -22.58 -0.99 8.53
CA LEU A 311 -21.76 0.20 8.75
C LEU A 311 -22.20 0.91 10.02
N PHE A 312 -21.27 1.03 10.96
CA PHE A 312 -21.39 1.85 12.16
C PHE A 312 -20.65 3.16 11.93
N GLU A 313 -21.39 4.27 12.03
CA GLU A 313 -20.87 5.63 11.98
C GLU A 313 -20.87 6.23 13.39
N GLU A 314 -20.55 7.53 13.51
CA GLU A 314 -20.44 8.20 14.80
C GLU A 314 -21.79 8.33 15.55
N ASP A 315 -22.93 8.16 14.87
CA ASP A 315 -24.26 8.19 15.51
C ASP A 315 -24.49 7.03 16.48
N VAL A 316 -23.81 5.90 16.24
CA VAL A 316 -23.97 4.64 16.97
C VAL A 316 -23.60 4.78 18.46
N TRP A 317 -22.75 5.75 18.81
CA TRP A 317 -22.31 5.96 20.20
C TRP A 317 -23.39 6.59 21.07
N ALA A 318 -24.39 7.25 20.47
CA ALA A 318 -25.53 7.81 21.18
C ALA A 318 -26.68 6.80 21.34
N TRP A 319 -26.53 5.58 20.81
CA TRP A 319 -27.59 4.58 20.82
C TRP A 319 -27.83 4.03 22.22
N SER A 320 -29.08 4.12 22.65
CA SER A 320 -29.58 3.38 23.80
C SER A 320 -29.69 1.88 23.49
N ASP A 321 -29.83 1.06 24.52
CA ASP A 321 -30.12 -0.38 24.39
C ASP A 321 -31.32 -0.69 23.49
N LYS A 322 -32.29 0.23 23.43
CA LYS A 322 -33.45 0.13 22.55
C LYS A 322 -33.07 0.43 21.10
N ASP A 323 -32.28 1.48 20.87
CA ASP A 323 -31.79 1.85 19.53
C ASP A 323 -30.94 0.75 18.93
N TRP A 324 -30.08 0.11 19.74
CA TRP A 324 -29.34 -1.08 19.34
C TRP A 324 -30.24 -2.21 18.85
N LYS A 325 -31.37 -2.48 19.53
CA LYS A 325 -32.31 -3.55 19.10
C LYS A 325 -33.10 -3.17 17.83
N THR A 326 -33.39 -1.90 17.63
CA THR A 326 -34.23 -1.42 16.51
C THR A 326 -33.40 -1.19 15.23
N ASN A 327 -32.29 -0.47 15.33
CA ASN A 327 -31.53 0.01 14.17
C ASN A 327 -30.71 -1.09 13.49
N LEU A 328 -30.49 -2.22 14.18
CA LEU A 328 -29.71 -3.35 13.68
C LEU A 328 -30.35 -4.00 12.44
N LYS A 329 -31.69 -4.14 12.45
CA LYS A 329 -32.42 -4.67 11.29
C LYS A 329 -32.46 -3.69 10.12
N GLU A 330 -32.48 -2.39 10.43
CA GLU A 330 -32.58 -1.33 9.42
C GLU A 330 -31.23 -1.03 8.75
N LYS A 331 -30.12 -1.10 9.51
CA LYS A 331 -28.75 -0.86 8.98
C LYS A 331 -28.14 -2.07 8.28
N ASN A 332 -28.70 -3.28 8.41
CA ASN A 332 -28.20 -4.44 7.66
C ASN A 332 -28.48 -4.26 6.17
N SER A 333 -27.41 -4.02 5.41
CA SER A 333 -27.50 -3.77 3.97
C SER A 333 -27.58 -5.05 3.14
N CYS A 334 -27.29 -6.21 3.73
CA CYS A 334 -27.44 -7.51 3.08
C CYS A 334 -28.85 -8.04 3.35
N LYS A 335 -29.67 -8.15 2.30
CA LYS A 335 -31.02 -8.72 2.34
C LYS A 335 -30.99 -10.19 1.94
N VAL A 336 -30.11 -10.98 2.57
CA VAL A 336 -30.10 -12.43 2.36
C VAL A 336 -31.24 -13.01 3.19
N ASP A 337 -32.01 -13.92 2.59
CA ASP A 337 -33.00 -14.72 3.32
C ASP A 337 -32.24 -15.69 4.25
N ALA A 338 -31.89 -15.19 5.43
CA ALA A 338 -31.13 -15.90 6.44
C ALA A 338 -31.93 -17.08 7.00
N GLU A 339 -31.32 -18.27 7.11
CA GLU A 339 -31.92 -19.38 7.83
C GLU A 339 -31.96 -19.07 9.35
N GLU A 340 -32.75 -19.81 10.13
CA GLU A 340 -32.89 -19.58 11.58
C GLU A 340 -31.52 -19.66 12.30
N TRP A 341 -30.67 -20.58 11.87
CA TRP A 341 -29.29 -20.74 12.33
C TRP A 341 -28.40 -19.50 12.05
N ASP A 342 -28.62 -18.83 10.92
CA ASP A 342 -27.86 -17.63 10.58
C ASP A 342 -28.28 -16.45 11.47
N LEU A 343 -29.56 -16.37 11.84
CA LEU A 343 -30.07 -15.34 12.76
C LEU A 343 -29.46 -15.47 14.17
N GLU A 344 -29.27 -16.69 14.67
CA GLU A 344 -28.59 -16.94 15.95
C GLU A 344 -27.12 -16.50 15.89
N LYS A 345 -26.39 -16.88 14.82
CA LYS A 345 -25.01 -16.45 14.60
C LYS A 345 -24.87 -14.93 14.47
N GLN A 346 -25.77 -14.28 13.73
CA GLN A 346 -25.83 -12.83 13.63
C GLN A 346 -25.98 -12.21 15.02
N ALA A 347 -26.89 -12.73 15.86
CA ALA A 347 -27.09 -12.24 17.22
C ALA A 347 -25.82 -12.37 18.09
N ILE A 348 -25.08 -13.48 17.96
CA ILE A 348 -23.80 -13.69 18.67
C ILE A 348 -22.75 -12.66 18.22
N VAL A 349 -22.58 -12.47 16.90
CA VAL A 349 -21.68 -11.45 16.36
C VAL A 349 -22.04 -10.06 16.89
N TRP A 350 -23.34 -9.74 16.96
CA TRP A 350 -23.84 -8.48 17.50
C TRP A 350 -23.53 -8.27 18.95
N GLU A 351 -23.73 -9.31 19.76
CA GLU A 351 -23.35 -9.25 21.16
C GLU A 351 -21.86 -8.97 21.31
N HIS A 352 -21.00 -9.64 20.55
CA HIS A 352 -19.56 -9.40 20.60
C HIS A 352 -19.18 -8.00 20.12
N VAL A 353 -19.68 -7.55 18.97
CA VAL A 353 -19.38 -6.21 18.44
C VAL A 353 -19.81 -5.15 19.45
N ARG A 354 -21.06 -5.20 19.92
CA ARG A 354 -21.57 -4.25 20.92
C ARG A 354 -20.75 -4.27 22.20
N ASN A 355 -20.48 -5.46 22.74
CA ASN A 355 -19.82 -5.57 24.04
C ASN A 355 -18.33 -5.21 24.00
N VAL A 356 -17.63 -5.58 22.93
CA VAL A 356 -16.17 -5.41 22.83
C VAL A 356 -15.79 -4.06 22.21
N VAL A 357 -16.59 -3.52 21.30
CA VAL A 357 -16.26 -2.25 20.61
C VAL A 357 -16.99 -1.07 21.23
N PHE A 358 -18.24 -1.25 21.67
CA PHE A 358 -19.12 -0.15 22.07
C PHE A 358 -19.37 -0.03 23.58
N ASN A 359 -19.31 -1.12 24.35
CA ASN A 359 -19.54 -1.12 25.80
C ASN A 359 -18.27 -1.17 26.66
N VAL A 360 -17.09 -0.90 26.09
CA VAL A 360 -15.85 -0.83 26.88
C VAL A 360 -15.96 0.35 27.84
N LYS A 361 -16.21 0.05 29.13
CA LYS A 361 -16.04 1.03 30.20
C LYS A 361 -14.63 1.59 30.09
N ASP A 362 -14.47 2.89 30.25
CA ASP A 362 -13.14 3.51 30.33
C ASP A 362 -12.41 2.93 31.54
N ASP A 363 -11.73 1.80 31.33
CA ASP A 363 -10.64 1.38 32.21
C ASP A 363 -9.57 2.45 32.02
N GLY A 364 -9.40 3.25 33.08
CA GLY A 364 -8.67 4.51 33.10
C GLY A 364 -7.32 4.44 32.40
N ALA A 365 -7.01 5.53 31.70
CA ALA A 365 -5.68 5.82 31.17
C ALA A 365 -4.62 5.85 32.29
#